data_AF-K2KIV2-F1
#
_entry.id   AF-K2KIV2-F1
#
_cell.length_a   1.000
_cell.length_b   1.000
_cell.length_c   1.000
_cell.angle_alpha   90.00
_cell.angle_beta   90.00
_cell.angle_gamma   90.00
#
_symmetry.space_group_name_H-M   'P 1'
#
loop_
_entity.id
_entity.type
_entity.pdbx_description
1 polymer ?
#
loop_
_entity_poly.entity_id
_entity_poly.type
_entity_poly.pdbx_seq_one_letter_code
_entity_poly.pdbx_strand_id
1 'polypeptide(L)'
;MSETFWDYCLLVYPQWEKQLLAWQQSHELDLNLYLLAAWLDEEELYLEQATWLALLSESRRIQAQWLAPYRALRHSLKGEVSQERYQELKAMELRLEREAQRQYQALVGRDPSAQDYPQNKAAGPKNLPRLKALYQLP
;
A
#
# COMPACT_ATOMS: atom_id res chain seq x y z
N MET A 1 -15.90 6.18 1.10
CA MET A 1 -14.56 6.00 1.73
C MET A 1 -13.45 5.78 0.70
N SER A 2 -13.54 6.29 -0.54
CA SER A 2 -12.52 6.06 -1.58
C SER A 2 -11.60 7.25 -1.86
N GLU A 3 -11.99 8.47 -1.50
CA GLU A 3 -11.15 9.67 -1.73
C GLU A 3 -10.18 9.91 -0.55
N THR A 4 -10.58 9.60 0.68
CA THR A 4 -9.81 9.90 1.90
C THR A 4 -8.44 9.22 1.99
N PHE A 5 -8.34 7.93 1.66
CA PHE A 5 -7.05 7.22 1.73
C PHE A 5 -6.08 7.63 0.62
N TRP A 6 -6.57 7.92 -0.58
CA TRP A 6 -5.73 8.40 -1.68
C TRP A 6 -5.16 9.78 -1.35
N ASP A 7 -6.00 10.69 -0.84
CA ASP A 7 -5.58 12.02 -0.42
C ASP A 7 -4.61 11.96 0.77
N TYR A 8 -4.85 11.03 1.70
CA TYR A 8 -3.89 10.70 2.76
C TYR A 8 -2.53 10.29 2.18
N CYS A 9 -2.51 9.37 1.20
CA CYS A 9 -1.26 8.95 0.56
C CYS A 9 -0.53 10.14 -0.09
N LEU A 10 -1.26 11.02 -0.79
CA LEU A 10 -0.68 12.22 -1.42
C LEU A 10 -0.09 13.20 -0.40
N LEU A 11 -0.68 13.28 0.79
CA LEU A 11 -0.20 14.14 1.87
C LEU A 11 1.01 13.55 2.61
N VAL A 12 0.97 12.25 2.90
CA VAL A 12 1.95 11.57 3.77
C VAL A 12 3.17 11.08 2.99
N TYR A 13 2.99 10.55 1.78
CA TYR A 13 4.09 9.96 1.01
C TYR A 13 5.27 10.93 0.81
N PRO A 14 5.11 12.21 0.42
CA PRO A 14 6.25 13.11 0.20
C PRO A 14 7.13 13.32 1.42
N GLN A 15 6.56 13.21 2.63
CA GLN A 15 7.30 13.38 3.88
C GLN A 15 8.22 12.19 4.17
N TRP A 16 7.85 11.00 3.69
CA TRP A 16 8.55 9.74 3.93
C TRP A 16 9.19 9.14 2.67
N GLU A 17 9.08 9.81 1.52
CA GLU A 17 9.42 9.29 0.19
C GLU A 17 10.81 8.63 0.17
N LYS A 18 11.83 9.33 0.65
CA LYS A 18 13.21 8.80 0.64
C LYS A 18 13.33 7.48 1.41
N GLN A 19 12.68 7.39 2.57
CA GLN A 19 12.75 6.22 3.43
C GLN A 19 11.91 5.06 2.89
N LEU A 20 10.70 5.38 2.41
CA LEU A 20 9.82 4.41 1.79
C LEU A 20 10.45 3.79 0.54
N LEU A 21 11.04 4.61 -0.35
CA LEU A 21 11.76 4.11 -1.51
C LEU A 21 12.97 3.23 -1.13
N ALA A 22 13.72 3.61 -0.09
CA ALA A 22 14.80 2.77 0.40
C ALA A 22 14.28 1.40 0.89
N TRP A 23 13.20 1.38 1.68
CA TRP A 23 12.60 0.14 2.16
C TRP A 23 11.95 -0.70 1.07
N GLN A 24 11.34 -0.07 0.07
CA GLN A 24 10.84 -0.75 -1.11
C GLN A 24 11.97 -1.49 -1.83
N GLN A 25 13.15 -0.87 -1.93
CA GLN A 25 14.30 -1.48 -2.58
C GLN A 25 14.97 -2.57 -1.74
N SER A 26 15.15 -2.36 -0.44
CA SER A 26 15.90 -3.29 0.42
C SER A 26 15.05 -4.40 1.06
N HIS A 27 13.75 -4.19 1.22
CA HIS A 27 12.83 -5.14 1.86
C HIS A 27 11.66 -5.57 0.97
N GLU A 28 11.66 -5.18 -0.32
CA GLU A 28 10.54 -5.43 -1.23
C GLU A 28 9.19 -4.93 -0.67
N LEU A 29 9.24 -3.84 0.11
CA LEU A 29 8.07 -3.28 0.78
C LEU A 29 7.02 -2.82 -0.23
N ASP A 30 5.78 -3.27 -0.03
CA ASP A 30 4.63 -2.68 -0.71
C ASP A 30 4.27 -1.36 -0.03
N LEU A 31 4.62 -0.26 -0.70
CA LEU A 31 4.37 1.10 -0.21
C LEU A 31 2.89 1.39 0.01
N ASN A 32 2.00 0.86 -0.83
CA ASN A 32 0.57 1.07 -0.67
C ASN A 32 0.04 0.36 0.57
N LEU A 33 0.56 -0.83 0.85
CA LEU A 33 0.21 -1.56 2.07
C LEU A 33 0.78 -0.88 3.32
N TYR A 34 1.99 -0.31 3.25
CA TYR A 34 2.56 0.49 4.32
C TYR A 34 1.72 1.71 4.64
N LEU A 35 1.38 2.51 3.62
CA LEU A 35 0.56 3.70 3.80
C LEU A 35 -0.84 3.34 4.31
N LEU A 36 -1.41 2.22 3.87
CA LEU A 36 -2.69 1.72 4.38
C LEU A 36 -2.60 1.38 5.88
N ALA A 37 -1.56 0.66 6.29
CA ALA A 37 -1.38 0.30 7.70
C ALA A 37 -1.18 1.54 8.58
N ALA A 38 -0.45 2.55 8.10
CA ALA A 38 -0.29 3.83 8.79
C ALA A 38 -1.62 4.59 8.90
N TRP A 39 -2.37 4.70 7.81
CA TRP A 39 -3.67 5.37 7.79
C TRP A 39 -4.67 4.71 8.74
N LEU A 40 -4.77 3.37 8.71
CA LEU A 40 -5.67 2.65 9.62
C LEU A 40 -5.32 2.89 11.10
N ASP A 41 -4.03 2.98 11.42
CA ASP A 41 -3.61 3.29 12.80
C ASP A 41 -3.93 4.74 13.21
N GLU A 42 -3.90 5.70 12.28
CA GLU A 42 -4.32 7.09 12.52
C GLU A 42 -5.84 7.22 12.70
N GLU A 43 -6.62 6.44 11.96
CA GLU A 43 -8.08 6.35 12.12
C GLU A 43 -8.51 5.46 13.30
N GLU A 44 -7.54 4.94 14.08
CA GLU A 44 -7.75 4.01 15.19
C GLU A 44 -8.51 2.72 14.80
N LEU A 45 -8.39 2.32 13.54
CA LEU A 45 -9.00 1.13 12.96
C LEU A 45 -8.07 -0.08 13.06
N TYR A 46 -8.59 -1.16 13.62
CA TYR A 46 -7.87 -2.42 13.73
C TYR A 46 -8.42 -3.45 12.76
N LEU A 47 -7.53 -4.26 12.20
CA LEU A 47 -7.90 -5.37 11.32
C LEU A 47 -7.81 -6.70 12.04
N GLU A 48 -8.81 -7.54 11.82
CA GLU A 48 -8.75 -8.93 12.26
C GLU A 48 -7.59 -9.67 11.59
N GLN A 49 -7.10 -10.72 12.26
CA GLN A 49 -6.01 -11.52 11.71
C GLN A 49 -6.34 -12.10 10.33
N ALA A 50 -7.60 -12.48 10.09
CA ALA A 50 -8.05 -13.00 8.80
C ALA A 50 -7.92 -11.95 7.68
N THR A 51 -8.45 -10.74 7.88
CA THR A 51 -8.34 -9.64 6.91
C THR A 51 -6.89 -9.23 6.68
N TRP A 52 -6.08 -9.17 7.75
CA TRP A 52 -4.66 -8.88 7.65
C TRP A 52 -3.93 -9.88 6.75
N LEU A 53 -4.17 -11.19 6.94
CA LEU A 53 -3.59 -12.22 6.10
C LEU A 53 -4.08 -12.13 4.64
N ALA A 54 -5.37 -11.79 4.44
CA ALA A 54 -5.91 -11.57 3.10
C ALA A 54 -5.22 -10.39 2.39
N LEU A 55 -4.99 -9.27 3.08
CA LEU A 55 -4.25 -8.12 2.55
C LEU A 55 -2.82 -8.49 2.14
N LEU A 56 -2.11 -9.26 2.98
CA LEU A 56 -0.76 -9.72 2.67
C LEU A 56 -0.73 -10.63 1.44
N SER A 57 -1.67 -11.57 1.36
CA SER A 57 -1.80 -12.46 0.20
C SER A 57 -2.10 -11.67 -1.07
N GLU A 58 -3.03 -10.72 -0.98
CA GLU A 58 -3.46 -9.92 -2.12
C GLU A 58 -2.34 -8.98 -2.59
N SER A 59 -1.61 -8.37 -1.66
CA SER A 59 -0.43 -7.56 -2.00
C SER A 59 0.63 -8.36 -2.73
N ARG A 60 0.99 -9.55 -2.22
CA ARG A 60 1.95 -10.43 -2.91
C ARG A 60 1.47 -10.82 -4.31
N ARG A 61 0.19 -11.17 -4.46
CA ARG A 61 -0.41 -11.52 -5.75
C ARG A 61 -0.30 -10.36 -6.74
N ILE A 62 -0.66 -9.15 -6.30
CA ILE A 62 -0.65 -7.95 -7.13
C ILE A 62 0.77 -7.53 -7.52
N GLN A 63 1.70 -7.53 -6.56
CA GLN A 63 3.11 -7.24 -6.83
C GLN A 63 3.67 -8.20 -7.87
N ALA A 64 3.45 -9.50 -7.70
CA ALA A 64 3.98 -10.52 -8.61
C ALA A 64 3.35 -10.47 -10.02
N GLN A 65 2.04 -10.25 -10.11
CA GLN A 65 1.34 -10.38 -11.38
C GLN A 65 1.46 -9.14 -12.28
N TRP A 66 1.56 -7.93 -11.72
CA TRP A 66 1.51 -6.72 -12.55
C TRP A 66 2.40 -5.56 -12.08
N LEU A 67 2.45 -5.22 -10.78
CA LEU A 67 3.23 -4.05 -10.35
C LEU A 67 4.76 -4.24 -10.49
N ALA A 68 5.32 -5.34 -10.00
CA ALA A 68 6.76 -5.57 -10.09
C ALA A 68 7.24 -5.78 -11.55
N PRO A 69 6.54 -6.59 -12.39
CA PRO A 69 6.87 -6.69 -13.81
C PRO A 69 6.82 -5.34 -14.53
N TYR A 70 5.81 -4.52 -14.24
CA TYR A 70 5.66 -3.21 -14.86
C TYR A 70 6.74 -2.23 -14.41
N ARG A 71 7.12 -2.22 -13.13
CA ARG A 71 8.26 -1.43 -12.61
C ARG A 71 9.57 -1.84 -13.26
N ALA A 72 9.81 -3.14 -13.41
CA ALA A 72 11.00 -3.65 -14.09
C ALA A 72 11.04 -3.19 -15.56
N LEU A 73 9.92 -3.25 -16.27
CA LEU A 73 9.78 -2.74 -17.64
C LEU A 73 10.04 -1.24 -17.71
N ARG A 74 9.41 -0.43 -16.85
CA ARG A 74 9.65 1.02 -16.82
C ARG A 74 11.12 1.33 -16.55
N HIS A 75 11.75 0.60 -15.62
CA HIS A 75 13.15 0.78 -15.30
C HIS A 75 14.08 0.43 -16.46
N SER A 76 13.82 -0.67 -17.19
CA SER A 76 14.63 -1.06 -18.35
C SER A 76 14.51 -0.10 -19.53
N LEU A 77 13.37 0.60 -19.65
CA LEU A 77 13.14 1.60 -20.69
C LEU A 77 13.67 3.00 -20.33
N LYS A 78 14.23 3.19 -19.13
CA LYS A 78 14.72 4.50 -18.68
C LYS A 78 15.94 4.92 -19.51
N GLY A 79 15.80 6.02 -20.26
CA GLY A 79 16.83 6.51 -21.16
C GLY A 79 16.76 5.94 -22.59
N GLU A 80 16.00 4.86 -22.80
CA GLU A 80 15.76 4.23 -24.10
C GLU A 80 14.56 4.84 -24.84
N VAL A 81 13.64 5.48 -24.11
CA VAL A 81 12.44 6.12 -24.67
C VAL A 81 12.45 7.63 -24.46
N SER A 82 11.65 8.36 -25.25
CA SER A 82 11.46 9.80 -25.06
C SER A 82 10.95 10.12 -23.66
N GLN A 83 11.24 11.33 -23.18
CA GLN A 83 10.76 11.78 -21.88
C GLN A 83 9.22 11.70 -21.77
N GLU A 84 8.50 12.06 -22.83
CA GLU A 84 7.04 11.95 -22.91
C GLU A 84 6.59 10.51 -22.72
N ARG A 85 7.18 9.56 -23.47
CA ARG A 85 6.84 8.13 -23.35
C ARG A 85 7.15 7.59 -21.96
N TYR A 86 8.24 8.04 -21.35
CA TYR A 86 8.58 7.65 -19.98
C TYR A 86 7.56 8.17 -18.95
N GLN A 87 7.04 9.39 -19.14
CA GLN A 87 5.97 9.92 -18.28
C GLN A 87 4.66 9.17 -18.46
N GLU A 88 4.30 8.74 -19.68
CA GLU A 88 3.14 7.86 -19.91
C GLU A 88 3.29 6.54 -19.13
N LEU A 89 4.48 5.94 -19.16
CA LEU A 89 4.75 4.71 -18.40
C LEU A 89 4.57 4.94 -16.89
N LYS A 90 5.06 6.06 -16.36
CA LYS A 90 4.90 6.44 -14.95
C LYS A 90 3.43 6.67 -14.58
N ALA A 91 2.67 7.33 -15.45
CA ALA A 91 1.24 7.56 -15.23
C ALA A 91 0.44 6.25 -15.20
N MET A 92 0.82 5.27 -16.04
CA MET A 92 0.23 3.94 -16.00
C MET A 92 0.60 3.19 -14.72
N GLU A 93 1.85 3.22 -14.25
CA GLU A 93 2.21 2.65 -12.94
C GLU A 93 1.35 3.22 -11.82
N LEU A 94 1.14 4.54 -11.80
CA LEU A 94 0.29 5.20 -10.81
C LEU A 94 -1.17 4.71 -10.88
N ARG A 95 -1.71 4.50 -12.08
CA ARG A 95 -3.04 3.91 -12.25
C ARG A 95 -3.09 2.49 -11.71
N LEU A 96 -1.99 1.73 -11.88
CA LEU A 96 -1.91 0.39 -11.36
C LEU A 96 -1.87 0.39 -9.81
N GLU A 97 -1.07 1.26 -9.21
CA GLU A 97 -1.02 1.45 -7.75
C GLU A 97 -2.39 1.83 -7.17
N ARG A 98 -3.13 2.71 -7.84
CA ARG A 98 -4.50 3.08 -7.45
C ARG A 98 -5.46 1.89 -7.47
N GLU A 99 -5.33 1.01 -8.46
CA GLU A 99 -6.15 -0.19 -8.52
C GLU A 99 -5.79 -1.18 -7.41
N ALA A 100 -4.51 -1.29 -7.05
CA ALA A 100 -4.08 -2.13 -5.93
C ALA A 100 -4.68 -1.62 -4.60
N GLN A 101 -4.62 -0.31 -4.37
CA GLN A 101 -5.22 0.30 -3.19
C GLN A 101 -6.74 0.05 -3.10
N ARG A 102 -7.46 0.14 -4.22
CA ARG A 102 -8.90 -0.17 -4.25
C ARG A 102 -9.19 -1.60 -3.82
N GLN A 103 -8.37 -2.56 -4.25
CA GLN A 103 -8.53 -3.97 -3.84
C GLN A 103 -8.25 -4.15 -2.34
N TYR A 104 -7.26 -3.45 -1.80
CA TYR A 104 -7.00 -3.45 -0.36
C TYR A 104 -8.15 -2.82 0.43
N GLN A 105 -8.66 -1.67 -0.01
CA GLN A 105 -9.80 -1.00 0.62
C GLN A 105 -11.07 -1.87 0.57
N ALA A 106 -11.28 -2.64 -0.50
CA ALA A 106 -12.39 -3.58 -0.58
C ALA A 106 -12.27 -4.72 0.43
N LEU A 107 -11.06 -5.18 0.75
CA LEU A 107 -10.81 -6.16 1.81
C LEU A 107 -11.06 -5.55 3.20
N VAL A 108 -10.50 -4.37 3.46
CA VAL A 108 -10.72 -3.63 4.72
C VAL A 108 -12.20 -3.34 4.93
N GLY A 109 -12.93 -2.91 3.91
CA GLY A 109 -14.35 -2.59 4.00
C GLY A 109 -15.24 -3.81 4.26
N ARG A 110 -14.72 -5.04 4.21
CA ARG A 110 -15.41 -6.29 4.58
C ARG A 110 -15.04 -6.77 5.97
N ASP A 111 -14.10 -6.11 6.63
CA ASP A 111 -13.66 -6.48 7.98
C ASP A 111 -14.75 -6.08 8.99
N PRO A 112 -15.31 -7.02 9.75
CA PRO A 112 -16.34 -6.71 10.74
C PRO A 112 -15.84 -5.78 11.84
N SER A 113 -14.59 -5.94 12.28
CA SER A 113 -13.97 -5.08 13.29
C SER A 113 -13.74 -3.66 12.79
N ALA A 114 -13.51 -3.45 11.49
CA ALA A 114 -13.48 -2.12 10.88
C ALA A 114 -14.87 -1.49 10.72
N GLN A 115 -15.93 -2.30 10.56
CA GLN A 115 -17.32 -1.82 10.43
C GLN A 115 -17.96 -1.45 11.77
N ASP A 116 -17.61 -2.16 12.84
CA ASP A 116 -18.18 -1.97 14.19
C ASP A 116 -17.39 -0.96 15.04
N TYR A 117 -16.42 -0.24 14.45
CA TYR A 117 -15.73 0.86 15.12
C TYR A 117 -16.68 2.05 15.36
N PRO A 118 -16.69 2.70 16.54
CA PRO A 118 -15.89 2.45 17.76
C PRO A 118 -16.58 1.56 18.80
N GLN A 119 -17.71 0.93 18.47
CA GLN A 119 -18.50 0.11 19.41
C GLN A 119 -17.77 -1.18 19.81
N ASN A 120 -16.92 -1.70 18.93
CA ASN A 120 -15.90 -2.68 19.25
C ASN A 120 -14.66 -1.94 19.79
N LYS A 121 -14.54 -1.85 21.13
CA LYS A 121 -13.44 -1.13 21.79
C LYS A 121 -12.09 -1.53 21.18
N ALA A 122 -11.41 -0.56 20.58
CA ALA A 122 -10.03 -0.59 20.09
C ALA A 122 -9.07 -1.39 20.99
N ALA A 123 -9.02 -2.71 20.81
CA ALA A 123 -8.13 -3.61 21.57
C ALA A 123 -7.30 -4.52 20.65
N GLY A 124 -7.35 -4.28 19.33
CA GLY A 124 -6.54 -4.99 18.36
C GLY A 124 -5.07 -4.54 18.37
N PRO A 125 -4.16 -5.33 17.79
CA PRO A 125 -2.80 -4.86 17.54
C PRO A 125 -2.79 -3.85 16.39
N LYS A 126 -2.08 -2.73 16.59
CA LYS A 126 -1.83 -1.72 15.53
C LYS A 126 -1.29 -2.37 14.26
N ASN A 127 -1.73 -1.89 13.10
CA ASN A 127 -1.43 -2.44 11.78
C ASN A 127 0.01 -2.14 11.35
N LEU A 128 0.49 -0.92 11.56
CA LEU A 128 1.82 -0.51 11.12
C LEU A 128 2.94 -1.28 11.83
N PRO A 129 2.90 -1.50 13.17
CA PRO A 129 3.87 -2.36 13.84
C PRO A 129 3.84 -3.82 13.35
N ARG A 130 2.66 -4.38 13.04
CA ARG A 130 2.54 -5.73 12.46
C ARG A 130 3.24 -5.81 11.11
N LEU A 131 3.07 -4.79 10.26
CA LEU A 131 3.74 -4.71 8.97
C LEU A 131 5.25 -4.58 9.11
N LYS A 132 5.70 -3.67 9.97
CA LYS A 132 7.13 -3.45 10.21
C LYS A 132 7.81 -4.72 10.70
N ALA A 133 7.18 -5.44 11.63
CA ALA A 133 7.70 -6.72 12.11
C ALA A 133 7.81 -7.77 10.99
N LEU A 134 6.81 -7.84 10.09
CA LEU A 134 6.81 -8.77 8.96
C LEU A 134 7.96 -8.48 7.97
N TYR A 135 8.17 -7.20 7.65
CA TYR A 135 9.20 -6.75 6.70
C TYR A 135 10.57 -6.50 7.35
N GLN A 136 10.68 -6.71 8.67
CA GLN A 136 11.89 -6.44 9.46
C GLN A 136 12.38 -4.99 9.32
N LEU A 137 11.44 -4.05 9.32
CA LEU A 137 11.70 -2.62 9.23
C LEU A 137 12.04 -2.03 10.61
N PRO A 138 12.88 -0.99 10.69
CA PRO A 138 13.19 -0.30 11.94
C PRO A 138 12.04 0.59 12.45
#